data_AF-N6YLI0-F1
#
_entry.id   AF-N6YLI0-F1
#
_cell.length_a   1.000
_cell.length_b   1.000
_cell.length_c   1.000
_cell.angle_alpha   90.00
_cell.angle_beta   90.00
_cell.angle_gamma   90.00
#
_symmetry.space_group_name_H-M   'P 1'
#
loop_
_entity.id
_entity.type
_entity.pdbx_description
1 polymer ?
#
loop_
_entity_poly.entity_id
_entity_poly.type
_entity_poly.pdbx_seq_one_letter_code
_entity_poly.pdbx_strand_id
1 'polypeptide(L)'
;AAEACASVPELPLLAGGHELLDRAEALLEGGGSATPADTTLPPADEAATGFAPQAEDLRLLEHFTHRLEALPAPQPLHRIIAGGGFAPASYRLSLLALLADGAESGPEEGPVGSFMRLPLEVEFGDTLTAVGEDEIAAMTLGEVRPRTATPA
;
A
#
# COMPACT_ATOMS: atom_id res chain seq x y z
N ALA A 1 -24.19 -33.98 -4.24
CA ALA A 1 -22.74 -34.04 -4.47
C ALA A 1 -22.52 -34.37 -5.95
N ALA A 2 -22.08 -33.39 -6.72
CA ALA A 2 -21.63 -33.57 -8.10
C ALA A 2 -20.48 -32.57 -8.29
N GLU A 3 -19.26 -33.10 -8.23
CA GLU A 3 -18.02 -32.37 -8.48
C GLU A 3 -18.03 -31.84 -9.92
N ALA A 4 -18.05 -30.53 -10.07
CA ALA A 4 -17.66 -29.89 -11.32
C ALA A 4 -16.13 -29.76 -11.33
N CYS A 5 -15.44 -30.86 -11.61
CA CYS A 5 -14.03 -30.79 -12.00
C CYS A 5 -13.97 -30.13 -13.38
N ALA A 6 -13.73 -28.82 -13.42
CA ALA A 6 -13.38 -28.13 -14.64
C ALA A 6 -12.08 -28.76 -15.16
N SER A 7 -12.13 -29.37 -16.34
CA SER A 7 -10.96 -29.86 -17.04
C SER A 7 -10.05 -28.68 -17.35
N VAL A 8 -8.94 -28.58 -16.62
CA VAL A 8 -7.85 -27.67 -16.98
C VAL A 8 -7.29 -28.20 -18.30
N PRO A 9 -7.25 -27.41 -19.39
CA PRO A 9 -6.52 -27.84 -20.57
C PRO A 9 -5.05 -27.95 -20.16
N GLU A 10 -4.45 -29.12 -20.35
CA GLU A 10 -3.00 -29.25 -20.28
C GLU A 10 -2.43 -28.35 -21.38
N LEU A 11 -1.95 -27.17 -20.99
CA LEU A 11 -1.07 -26.37 -21.81
C LEU A 11 0.17 -27.24 -22.02
N PRO A 12 0.46 -27.72 -23.25
CA PRO A 12 1.74 -28.37 -23.48
C PRO A 12 2.78 -27.34 -23.07
N LEU A 13 3.58 -27.69 -22.06
CA LEU A 13 4.64 -26.84 -21.51
C LEU A 13 5.72 -26.74 -22.59
N LEU A 14 5.44 -25.96 -23.63
CA LEU A 14 6.40 -25.58 -24.63
C LEU A 14 7.35 -24.60 -23.96
N ALA A 15 8.62 -24.98 -23.93
CA ALA A 15 9.74 -24.19 -23.46
C ALA A 15 9.86 -24.02 -21.93
N GLY A 16 10.86 -24.69 -21.34
CA GLY A 16 11.41 -24.30 -20.03
C GLY A 16 11.81 -22.82 -20.09
N GLY A 17 11.78 -22.09 -18.98
CA GLY A 17 11.88 -20.61 -18.96
C GLY A 17 13.05 -20.00 -19.75
N HIS A 18 14.11 -20.78 -20.00
CA HIS A 18 15.25 -20.44 -20.87
C HIS A 18 14.89 -20.39 -22.37
N GLU A 19 14.08 -21.32 -22.88
CA GLU A 19 13.67 -21.36 -24.29
C GLU A 19 12.70 -20.22 -24.65
N LEU A 20 11.88 -19.75 -23.70
CA LEU A 20 11.07 -18.53 -23.87
C LEU A 20 11.95 -17.27 -23.85
N LEU A 21 13.05 -17.29 -23.10
CA LEU A 21 14.02 -16.19 -23.04
C LEU A 21 14.80 -16.08 -24.36
N ASP A 22 15.26 -17.21 -24.91
CA ASP A 22 15.98 -17.26 -26.20
C ASP A 22 15.11 -16.74 -27.37
N ARG A 23 13.80 -17.03 -27.34
CA ARG A 23 12.82 -16.49 -28.32
C ARG A 23 12.62 -14.99 -28.18
N ALA A 24 12.65 -14.46 -26.96
CA ALA A 24 12.50 -13.02 -26.71
C ALA A 24 13.72 -12.23 -27.19
N GLU A 25 14.92 -12.76 -26.98
CA GLU A 25 16.18 -12.16 -27.44
C GLU A 25 16.24 -12.11 -28.98
N ALA A 26 15.87 -13.21 -29.66
CA ALA A 26 15.82 -13.24 -31.12
C ALA A 26 14.80 -12.25 -31.73
N LEU A 27 13.71 -11.94 -31.04
CA LEU A 27 12.74 -10.92 -31.46
C LEU A 27 13.26 -9.49 -31.26
N LEU A 28 14.12 -9.27 -30.26
CA LEU A 28 14.78 -7.99 -30.02
C LEU A 28 15.91 -7.72 -31.04
N GLU A 29 16.64 -8.76 -31.44
CA GLU A 29 17.77 -8.65 -32.38
C GLU A 29 17.34 -8.61 -33.86
N GLY A 30 16.20 -9.22 -34.23
CA GLY A 30 15.72 -9.32 -35.62
C GLY A 30 15.14 -8.03 -36.23
N GLY A 31 14.97 -6.97 -35.44
CA GLY A 31 14.47 -5.67 -35.89
C GLY A 31 15.57 -4.82 -36.50
N GLY A 32 15.82 -4.98 -37.79
CA GLY A 32 16.86 -4.28 -38.54
C GLY A 32 16.94 -2.77 -38.24
N SER A 33 18.14 -2.33 -37.84
CA SER A 33 18.61 -0.94 -37.76
C SER A 33 17.50 0.09 -37.52
N ALA A 34 16.85 0.01 -36.36
CA ALA A 34 16.22 1.21 -35.81
C ALA A 34 17.35 2.22 -35.64
N THR A 35 17.22 3.39 -36.29
CA THR A 35 17.95 4.60 -35.88
C THR A 35 17.95 4.64 -34.37
N PRO A 36 19.10 4.84 -33.67
CA PRO A 36 19.13 4.84 -32.22
C PRO A 36 17.98 5.72 -31.75
N ALA A 37 16.97 5.09 -31.14
CA ALA A 37 15.81 5.81 -30.67
C ALA A 37 16.38 6.87 -29.75
N ASP A 38 16.06 8.13 -30.03
CA ASP A 38 16.54 9.23 -29.21
C ASP A 38 16.00 9.00 -27.79
N THR A 39 16.85 8.47 -26.91
CA THR A 39 16.52 8.21 -25.51
C THR A 39 16.72 9.46 -24.67
N THR A 40 17.07 10.59 -25.29
CA THR A 40 17.06 11.86 -24.58
C THR A 40 15.63 12.15 -24.18
N LEU A 41 15.43 12.25 -22.86
CA LEU A 41 14.19 12.74 -22.33
C LEU A 41 13.99 14.16 -22.88
N PRO A 42 12.77 14.52 -23.32
CA PRO A 42 12.49 15.91 -23.66
C PRO A 42 12.86 16.79 -22.45
N PRO A 43 13.37 18.00 -22.68
CA PRO A 43 13.59 18.95 -21.60
C PRO A 43 12.31 19.11 -20.78
N ALA A 44 12.43 19.37 -19.47
CA ALA A 44 11.29 19.37 -18.54
C ALA A 44 10.11 20.26 -19.00
N ASP A 45 10.41 21.33 -19.74
CA ASP A 45 9.43 22.26 -20.31
C ASP A 45 8.67 21.71 -21.54
N GLU A 46 9.15 20.63 -22.17
CA GLU A 46 8.55 19.97 -23.35
C GLU A 46 7.89 18.61 -23.03
N ALA A 47 7.95 18.16 -21.76
CA ALA A 47 7.23 16.97 -21.34
C ALA A 47 5.71 17.19 -21.51
N ALA A 48 5.01 16.22 -22.10
CA ALA A 48 3.55 16.31 -22.27
C ALA A 48 2.86 16.46 -20.91
N THR A 49 2.38 17.66 -20.60
CA THR A 49 1.68 18.04 -19.35
C THR A 49 0.23 17.52 -19.29
N GLY A 50 -0.08 16.46 -20.04
CA GLY A 50 -1.45 16.00 -20.30
C GLY A 50 -2.09 15.16 -19.19
N PHE A 51 -1.32 14.75 -18.19
CA PHE A 51 -1.86 14.07 -17.02
C PHE A 51 -1.95 15.07 -15.87
N ALA A 52 -3.10 15.72 -15.74
CA ALA A 52 -3.45 16.30 -14.45
C ALA A 52 -3.34 15.17 -13.41
N PRO A 53 -2.60 15.36 -12.30
CA PRO A 53 -2.56 14.36 -11.26
C PRO A 53 -4.01 14.07 -10.86
N GLN A 54 -4.39 12.80 -10.92
CA GLN A 54 -5.71 12.38 -10.47
C GLN A 54 -5.81 12.80 -9.01
N ALA A 55 -6.82 13.60 -8.68
CA ALA A 55 -7.05 14.00 -7.30
C ALA A 55 -7.23 12.73 -6.47
N GLU A 56 -6.32 12.51 -5.53
CA GLU A 56 -6.35 11.34 -4.68
C GLU A 56 -7.64 11.37 -3.83
N ASP A 57 -8.33 10.23 -3.76
CA ASP A 57 -9.52 10.11 -2.93
C ASP A 57 -9.13 9.89 -1.46
N LEU A 58 -9.09 10.98 -0.70
CA LEU A 58 -8.65 10.98 0.70
C LEU A 58 -9.74 10.63 1.71
N ARG A 59 -10.95 10.23 1.27
CA ARG A 59 -12.07 9.94 2.17
C ARG A 59 -11.74 8.85 3.20
N LEU A 60 -10.95 7.84 2.81
CA LEU A 60 -10.54 6.77 3.71
C LEU A 60 -9.58 7.28 4.80
N LEU A 61 -8.63 8.15 4.43
CA LEU A 61 -7.73 8.82 5.37
C LEU A 61 -8.54 9.68 6.33
N GLU A 62 -9.39 10.58 5.83
CA GLU A 62 -10.18 11.50 6.65
C GLU A 62 -11.09 10.76 7.64
N HIS A 63 -11.79 9.72 7.18
CA HIS A 63 -12.62 8.90 8.05
C HIS A 63 -11.80 8.20 9.13
N PHE A 64 -10.62 7.70 8.77
CA PHE A 64 -9.73 7.04 9.72
C PHE A 64 -9.15 8.02 10.74
N THR A 65 -8.73 9.22 10.31
CA THR A 65 -8.31 10.33 11.17
C THR A 65 -9.38 10.62 12.21
N HIS A 66 -10.63 10.84 11.79
CA HIS A 66 -11.72 11.16 12.70
C HIS A 66 -11.99 10.05 13.74
N ARG A 67 -11.90 8.78 13.32
CA ARG A 67 -12.02 7.63 14.24
C ARG A 67 -10.91 7.61 15.29
N LEU A 68 -9.68 7.95 14.88
CA LEU A 68 -8.52 7.96 15.76
C LEU A 68 -8.51 9.16 16.73
N GLU A 69 -9.02 10.33 16.32
CA GLU A 69 -9.21 11.48 17.21
C GLU A 69 -10.15 11.16 18.38
N ALA A 70 -11.17 10.33 18.13
CA ALA A 70 -12.14 9.93 19.12
C ALA A 70 -11.69 8.72 19.97
N LEU A 71 -10.45 8.27 19.85
CA LEU A 71 -9.94 7.08 20.56
C LEU A 71 -9.92 7.33 22.07
N PRO A 72 -10.76 6.65 22.88
CA PRO A 72 -10.93 7.00 24.29
C PRO A 72 -9.86 6.39 25.20
N ALA A 73 -9.21 5.33 24.75
CA ALA A 73 -8.27 4.52 25.51
C ALA A 73 -7.38 3.73 24.53
N PRO A 74 -6.24 3.18 25.00
CA PRO A 74 -5.41 2.31 24.18
C PRO A 74 -6.20 1.16 23.56
N GLN A 75 -5.90 0.83 22.31
CA GLN A 75 -6.52 -0.27 21.57
C GLN A 75 -5.50 -1.05 20.75
N PRO A 76 -5.68 -2.37 20.61
CA PRO A 76 -4.77 -3.19 19.82
C PRO A 76 -4.90 -2.88 18.31
N LEU A 77 -3.78 -2.96 17.58
CA LEU A 77 -3.71 -2.61 16.14
C LEU A 77 -4.79 -3.30 15.30
N HIS A 78 -5.01 -4.60 15.52
CA HIS A 78 -5.98 -5.37 14.73
C HIS A 78 -7.41 -4.84 14.85
N ARG A 79 -7.80 -4.23 15.99
CA ARG A 79 -9.11 -3.56 16.14
C ARG A 79 -9.14 -2.20 15.48
N ILE A 80 -8.03 -1.46 15.51
CA ILE A 80 -7.94 -0.14 14.91
C ILE A 80 -8.12 -0.22 13.39
N ILE A 81 -7.43 -1.16 12.74
CA ILE A 81 -7.41 -1.25 11.28
C ILE A 81 -8.60 -2.02 10.70
N ALA A 82 -9.44 -2.65 11.52
CA ALA A 82 -10.55 -3.49 11.07
C ALA A 82 -11.59 -2.75 10.21
N GLY A 83 -12.19 -3.50 9.28
CA GLY A 83 -13.34 -3.16 8.46
C GLY A 83 -13.01 -2.92 6.98
N GLY A 84 -13.75 -3.58 6.09
CA GLY A 84 -13.71 -3.32 4.65
C GLY A 84 -12.75 -4.21 3.85
N GLY A 85 -12.26 -5.30 4.45
CA GLY A 85 -11.37 -6.27 3.79
C GLY A 85 -9.89 -5.88 3.82
N PHE A 86 -9.07 -6.66 3.12
CA PHE A 86 -7.61 -6.58 3.24
C PHE A 86 -7.08 -5.20 2.83
N ALA A 87 -7.48 -4.69 1.67
CA ALA A 87 -6.89 -3.47 1.11
C ALA A 87 -7.10 -2.22 2.01
N PRO A 88 -8.31 -1.91 2.51
CA PRO A 88 -8.49 -0.81 3.45
C PRO A 88 -7.77 -1.02 4.79
N ALA A 89 -7.71 -2.26 5.29
CA ALA A 89 -6.99 -2.56 6.53
C ALA A 89 -5.47 -2.38 6.37
N SER A 90 -4.88 -2.86 5.28
CA SER A 90 -3.46 -2.65 4.96
C SER A 90 -3.13 -1.17 4.77
N TYR A 91 -4.02 -0.41 4.12
CA TYR A 91 -3.84 1.04 3.98
C TYR A 91 -3.80 1.73 5.35
N ARG A 92 -4.78 1.46 6.24
CA ARG A 92 -4.77 2.01 7.61
C ARG A 92 -3.53 1.60 8.39
N LEU A 93 -3.05 0.37 8.23
CA LEU A 93 -1.81 -0.09 8.86
C LEU A 93 -0.60 0.70 8.37
N SER A 94 -0.49 0.97 7.07
CA SER A 94 0.60 1.81 6.52
C SER A 94 0.54 3.25 7.04
N LEU A 95 -0.65 3.80 7.25
CA LEU A 95 -0.83 5.11 7.86
C LEU A 95 -0.40 5.12 9.34
N LEU A 96 -0.70 4.06 10.09
CA LEU A 96 -0.21 3.93 11.47
C LEU A 96 1.31 3.79 11.54
N ALA A 97 1.93 3.11 10.57
CA ALA A 97 3.39 3.06 10.46
C ALA A 97 3.98 4.46 10.20
N LEU A 98 3.32 5.25 9.34
CA LEU A 98 3.70 6.64 9.11
C LEU A 98 3.63 7.47 10.41
N LEU A 99 2.59 7.30 11.23
CA LEU A 99 2.51 7.97 12.54
C LEU A 99 3.61 7.56 13.52
N ALA A 100 3.99 6.28 13.51
CA ALA A 100 5.06 5.78 14.36
C ALA A 100 6.43 6.38 14.00
N ASP A 101 6.67 6.62 12.70
CA ASP A 101 7.98 7.07 12.19
C ASP A 101 8.23 8.59 12.28
N GLY A 102 7.23 9.43 12.55
CA GLY A 102 7.54 10.80 13.01
C GLY A 102 6.48 11.88 12.79
N ALA A 103 6.29 12.69 13.83
CA ALA A 103 5.48 13.92 13.81
C ALA A 103 6.15 15.12 13.10
N GLU A 104 7.41 15.00 12.68
CA GLU A 104 8.26 16.16 12.28
C GLU A 104 8.44 16.31 10.76
N SER A 105 7.90 15.38 9.96
CA SER A 105 8.20 15.27 8.52
C SER A 105 6.96 15.34 7.61
N GLY A 106 5.79 15.64 8.17
CA GLY A 106 4.53 15.72 7.42
C GLY A 106 4.40 17.03 6.65
N PRO A 107 3.64 17.06 5.53
CA PRO A 107 3.28 18.31 4.89
C PRO A 107 2.59 19.26 5.89
N GLU A 108 2.88 20.56 5.81
CA GLU A 108 2.35 21.56 6.76
C GLU A 108 0.81 21.61 6.72
N GLU A 109 0.24 21.53 5.52
CA GLU A 109 -1.21 21.65 5.27
C GLU A 109 -1.83 20.38 4.68
N GLY A 110 -3.15 20.24 4.87
CA GLY A 110 -3.97 19.18 4.28
C GLY A 110 -4.30 17.98 5.19
N PRO A 111 -5.05 16.99 4.67
CA PRO A 111 -5.51 15.85 5.46
C PRO A 111 -4.37 14.98 6.01
N VAL A 112 -3.31 14.77 5.24
CA VAL A 112 -2.12 14.03 5.67
C VAL A 112 -1.41 14.76 6.81
N GLY A 113 -1.17 16.06 6.69
CA GLY A 113 -0.56 16.86 7.76
C GLY A 113 -1.39 16.85 9.05
N SER A 114 -2.72 16.90 8.91
CA SER A 114 -3.64 16.81 10.05
C SER A 114 -3.58 15.45 10.74
N PHE A 115 -3.54 14.37 9.96
CA PHE A 115 -3.33 13.02 10.47
C PHE A 115 -1.99 12.89 11.21
N MET A 116 -0.89 13.40 10.64
CA MET A 116 0.45 13.32 11.24
C MET A 116 0.57 14.03 12.60
N ARG A 117 -0.26 15.03 12.85
CA ARG A 117 -0.31 15.77 14.12
C ARG A 117 -1.20 15.13 15.18
N LEU A 118 -1.83 13.99 14.89
CA LEU A 118 -2.67 13.30 15.87
C LEU A 118 -1.87 13.03 17.16
N PRO A 119 -2.45 13.30 18.34
CA PRO A 119 -1.80 13.08 19.63
C PRO A 119 -1.84 11.61 20.01
N LEU A 120 -1.24 10.74 19.19
CA LEU A 120 -1.26 9.29 19.33
C LEU A 120 0.15 8.73 19.34
N GLU A 121 0.40 7.74 20.18
CA GLU A 121 1.55 6.86 20.09
C GLU A 121 1.11 5.55 19.45
N VAL A 122 1.92 5.07 18.51
CA VAL A 122 1.72 3.79 17.84
C VAL A 122 2.92 2.92 18.15
N GLU A 123 2.67 1.73 18.67
CA GLU A 123 3.69 0.75 19.00
C GLU A 123 3.45 -0.53 18.21
N PHE A 124 4.48 -0.99 17.51
CA PHE A 124 4.50 -2.28 16.83
C PHE A 124 5.37 -3.25 17.62
N GLY A 125 4.83 -4.42 17.94
CA GLY A 125 5.58 -5.52 18.55
C GLY A 125 6.29 -6.38 17.50
N ASP A 126 6.71 -7.57 17.92
CA ASP A 126 7.34 -8.59 17.08
C ASP A 126 6.57 -9.94 17.09
N THR A 127 5.56 -10.04 17.94
CA THR A 127 4.79 -11.26 18.18
C THR A 127 3.55 -11.30 17.31
N LEU A 128 3.32 -12.39 16.58
CA LEU A 128 2.11 -12.58 15.77
C LEU A 128 0.90 -12.98 16.63
N THR A 129 -0.26 -12.45 16.31
CA THR A 129 -1.57 -12.89 16.80
C THR A 129 -2.49 -13.29 15.65
N ALA A 130 -3.35 -14.29 15.89
CA ALA A 130 -4.44 -14.60 14.97
C ALA A 130 -5.48 -13.48 14.99
N VAL A 131 -6.01 -13.11 13.82
CA VAL A 131 -7.04 -12.07 13.65
C VAL A 131 -8.30 -12.71 13.05
N GLY A 132 -8.19 -13.32 11.88
CA GLY A 132 -9.31 -14.03 11.25
C GLY A 132 -10.43 -13.13 10.73
N GLU A 133 -10.13 -11.85 10.49
CA GLU A 133 -11.07 -10.82 10.03
C GLU A 133 -10.46 -10.05 8.85
N ASP A 134 -11.30 -9.44 8.01
CA ASP A 134 -10.87 -8.62 6.86
C ASP A 134 -9.85 -9.29 5.94
N GLU A 135 -9.98 -10.61 5.72
CA GLU A 135 -9.04 -11.44 4.94
C GLU A 135 -7.61 -11.49 5.52
N ILE A 136 -7.44 -11.11 6.78
CA ILE A 136 -6.18 -11.15 7.53
C ILE A 136 -6.21 -12.33 8.50
N ALA A 137 -5.43 -13.38 8.22
CA ALA A 137 -5.33 -14.53 9.09
C ALA A 137 -4.60 -14.21 10.41
N ALA A 138 -3.48 -13.49 10.33
CA ALA A 138 -2.66 -13.10 11.47
C ALA A 138 -1.92 -11.78 11.19
N MET A 139 -1.57 -11.06 12.24
CA MET A 139 -0.73 -9.86 12.17
C MET A 139 0.10 -9.70 13.43
N THR A 140 1.10 -8.82 13.39
CA THR A 140 1.89 -8.48 14.55
C THR A 140 1.05 -7.77 15.60
N LEU A 141 1.26 -8.11 16.87
CA LEU A 141 0.73 -7.38 18.01
C LEU A 141 1.25 -5.95 18.01
N GLY A 142 0.46 -5.06 18.58
CA GLY A 142 0.81 -3.67 18.75
C GLY A 142 -0.39 -2.91 19.28
N GLU A 143 -0.18 -1.64 19.58
CA GLU A 143 -1.17 -0.80 20.24
C GLU A 143 -1.13 0.62 19.68
N VAL A 144 -2.30 1.25 19.61
CA VAL A 144 -2.43 2.69 19.44
C VAL A 144 -2.97 3.26 20.75
N ARG A 145 -2.28 4.25 21.31
CA ARG A 145 -2.68 4.91 22.56
C ARG A 145 -2.72 6.43 22.41
N PRO A 146 -3.72 7.11 23.00
CA PRO A 146 -3.69 8.56 23.11
C PRO A 146 -2.46 9.01 23.91
N ARG A 147 -1.72 10.00 23.40
CA ARG A 147 -0.68 10.69 24.17
C ARG A 147 -1.37 11.44 25.29
N THR A 148 -1.11 11.06 26.53
CA THR A 148 -1.52 11.87 27.68
C THR A 148 -0.80 13.20 27.57
N ALA A 149 -1.53 14.31 27.54
CA ALA A 149 -0.92 15.63 27.63
C ALA A 149 -0.08 15.68 28.91
N THR A 150 1.24 15.73 28.76
CA THR A 150 2.13 15.98 29.89
C THR A 150 1.72 17.33 30.49
N PRO A 151 1.28 17.41 31.76
CA PRO A 151 1.01 18.70 32.37
C PRO A 151 2.32 19.49 32.45
N ALA A 152 2.27 20.73 31.99
CA ALA A 152 3.37 21.70 32.07
C ALA A 152 3.67 22.10 33.53
#